data_AF-A0A4D6LGY8-F1
#
_entry.id   AF-A0A4D6LGY8-F1
#
_cell.length_a   1.000
_cell.length_b   1.000
_cell.length_c   1.000
_cell.angle_alpha   90.00
_cell.angle_beta   90.00
_cell.angle_gamma   90.00
#
_symmetry.space_group_name_H-M   'P 1'
#
loop_
_entity.id
_entity.type
_entity.pdbx_description
1 polymer ?
#
loop_
_entity_poly.entity_id
_entity_poly.type
_entity_poly.pdbx_seq_one_letter_code
_entity_poly.pdbx_strand_id
1 'polypeptide(L)'
;MHIHRVGRLRVVLLIHSYKISCIVASHMVTKNVVKGMLSIAVSSLTSQVNEMKAMMTFFVQNYQGELPHDFPVFHSSSGSVPNGEANDSDKD
;
A
#
# COMPACT_ATOMS: atom_id res chain seq x y z
N MET A 1 -24.87 -30.29 43.68
CA MET A 1 -24.94 -28.89 43.17
C MET A 1 -23.67 -28.39 42.45
N HIS A 2 -22.47 -28.92 42.76
CA HIS A 2 -21.19 -28.45 42.21
C HIS A 2 -21.00 -28.71 40.70
N ILE A 3 -21.34 -29.92 40.24
CA ILE A 3 -21.19 -30.33 38.82
C ILE A 3 -22.01 -29.46 37.86
N HIS A 4 -23.24 -29.10 38.26
CA HIS A 4 -24.12 -28.26 37.47
C HIS A 4 -23.60 -26.81 37.33
N ARG A 5 -22.95 -26.26 38.38
CA ARG A 5 -22.30 -24.94 38.28
C ARG A 5 -21.08 -24.96 37.36
N VAL A 6 -20.24 -25.99 37.45
CA VAL A 6 -19.04 -26.13 36.60
C VAL A 6 -19.42 -26.32 35.13
N GLY A 7 -20.43 -27.15 34.84
CA GLY A 7 -20.92 -27.35 33.46
C GLY A 7 -21.39 -26.06 32.80
N ARG A 8 -22.17 -25.23 33.51
CA ARG A 8 -22.63 -23.93 33.00
C ARG A 8 -21.48 -22.97 32.72
N LEU A 9 -20.46 -22.91 33.59
CA LEU A 9 -19.28 -22.08 33.36
C LEU A 9 -18.51 -22.49 32.11
N ARG A 10 -18.37 -23.79 31.86
CA ARG A 10 -17.68 -24.32 30.66
C ARG A 10 -18.40 -23.92 29.38
N VAL A 11 -19.73 -24.00 29.35
CA VAL A 11 -20.53 -23.60 28.19
C VAL A 11 -20.37 -22.10 27.90
N VAL A 12 -20.40 -21.25 28.94
CA VAL A 12 -20.22 -19.80 28.77
C VAL A 12 -18.84 -19.49 28.21
N LEU A 13 -17.79 -20.13 28.74
CA LEU A 13 -16.41 -19.95 28.24
C LEU A 13 -16.27 -20.38 26.77
N LEU A 14 -16.89 -21.50 26.38
CA LEU A 14 -16.86 -21.98 25.00
C LEU A 14 -17.56 -20.99 24.03
N ILE A 15 -18.72 -20.47 24.42
CA ILE A 15 -19.45 -19.47 23.63
C ILE A 15 -18.60 -18.20 23.49
N HIS A 16 -17.97 -17.76 24.58
CA HIS A 16 -17.15 -16.56 24.59
C HIS A 16 -15.90 -16.72 23.71
N SER A 17 -15.19 -17.85 23.83
CA SER A 17 -14.01 -18.14 23.00
C SER A 17 -14.37 -18.27 21.52
N TYR A 18 -15.51 -18.88 21.21
CA TYR A 18 -16.00 -18.98 19.83
C TYR A 18 -16.30 -17.59 19.25
N LYS A 19 -16.98 -16.73 20.01
CA LYS A 19 -17.28 -15.36 19.57
C LYS A 19 -16.01 -14.56 19.28
N ILE A 20 -14.98 -14.67 20.13
CA ILE A 20 -13.68 -14.02 19.90
C ILE A 20 -13.01 -14.56 18.63
N SER A 21 -13.01 -15.89 18.44
CA SER A 21 -12.46 -16.53 17.24
C SER A 21 -13.12 -16.02 15.96
N CYS A 22 -14.46 -15.95 15.94
CA CYS A 22 -15.20 -15.42 14.80
C CYS A 22 -14.84 -13.96 14.49
N ILE A 23 -14.71 -13.11 15.51
CA ILE A 23 -14.33 -11.71 15.32
C ILE A 23 -12.94 -11.61 14.67
N VAL A 24 -11.97 -12.37 15.17
CA VAL A 24 -10.61 -12.38 14.61
C VAL A 24 -10.63 -12.90 13.17
N ALA A 25 -11.33 -13.98 12.90
CA ALA A 25 -11.45 -14.55 11.56
C ALA A 25 -12.08 -13.57 10.57
N SER A 26 -13.21 -12.94 10.92
CA SER A 26 -13.86 -11.93 10.10
C SER A 26 -12.94 -10.74 9.83
N HIS A 27 -12.25 -10.25 10.87
CA HIS A 27 -11.31 -9.14 10.73
C HIS A 27 -10.14 -9.48 9.78
N MET A 28 -9.57 -10.69 9.88
CA MET A 28 -8.51 -11.14 8.97
C MET A 28 -9.00 -11.21 7.52
N VAL A 29 -10.19 -11.76 7.28
CA VAL A 29 -10.78 -11.82 5.93
C VAL A 29 -10.98 -10.42 5.38
N THR A 30 -11.61 -9.51 6.14
CA THR A 30 -11.84 -8.13 5.70
C THR A 30 -10.54 -7.41 5.38
N LYS A 31 -9.51 -7.51 6.24
CA LYS A 31 -8.21 -6.88 5.99
C LYS A 31 -7.55 -7.41 4.72
N ASN A 32 -7.61 -8.71 4.47
CA ASN A 32 -7.00 -9.31 3.30
C ASN A 32 -7.73 -8.92 2.00
N VAL A 33 -9.06 -8.88 2.01
CA VAL A 33 -9.86 -8.41 0.88
C VAL A 33 -9.55 -6.94 0.58
N VAL A 34 -9.60 -6.08 1.58
CA VAL A 34 -9.30 -4.63 1.42
C VAL A 34 -7.87 -4.43 0.92
N LYS A 35 -6.90 -5.14 1.49
CA LYS A 35 -5.50 -5.08 1.03
C LYS A 35 -5.37 -5.53 -0.44
N GLY A 36 -6.07 -6.58 -0.85
CA GLY A 36 -6.10 -7.04 -2.23
C GLY A 36 -6.70 -6.00 -3.18
N MET A 37 -7.84 -5.42 -2.82
CA MET A 37 -8.49 -4.37 -3.63
C MET A 37 -7.61 -3.13 -3.77
N LEU A 38 -6.99 -2.69 -2.67
CA LEU A 38 -6.05 -1.56 -2.70
C LEU A 38 -4.84 -1.87 -3.60
N SER A 39 -4.28 -3.07 -3.49
CA SER A 39 -3.16 -3.49 -4.34
C SER A 39 -3.53 -3.46 -5.81
N ILE A 40 -4.72 -3.94 -6.19
CA ILE A 40 -5.20 -3.91 -7.58
C ILE A 40 -5.34 -2.45 -8.06
N ALA A 41 -5.94 -1.58 -7.25
CA ALA A 41 -6.12 -0.17 -7.59
C ALA A 41 -4.79 0.55 -7.79
N VAL A 42 -3.83 0.36 -6.87
CA VAL A 42 -2.49 0.96 -6.95
C VAL A 42 -1.74 0.44 -8.17
N SER A 43 -1.78 -0.86 -8.46
CA SER A 43 -1.14 -1.43 -9.64
C SER A 43 -1.74 -0.89 -10.94
N SER A 44 -3.07 -0.79 -11.02
CA SER A 44 -3.74 -0.22 -12.21
C SER A 44 -3.36 1.24 -12.44
N LEU A 45 -3.37 2.06 -11.39
CA LEU A 45 -2.95 3.45 -11.46
C LEU A 45 -1.47 3.58 -11.86
N THR A 46 -0.60 2.73 -11.30
CA THR A 46 0.83 2.70 -11.62
C THR A 46 1.06 2.37 -13.10
N SER A 47 0.30 1.43 -13.68
CA SER A 47 0.36 1.12 -15.12
C SER A 47 -0.04 2.33 -15.96
N GLN A 48 -1.16 2.98 -15.64
CA GLN A 48 -1.64 4.16 -16.37
C GLN A 48 -0.64 5.32 -16.32
N VAL A 49 -0.03 5.58 -15.16
CA VAL A 49 1.01 6.60 -15.03
C VAL A 49 2.25 6.23 -15.84
N ASN A 50 2.66 4.96 -15.86
CA ASN A 50 3.80 4.51 -16.66
C ASN A 50 3.55 4.61 -18.17
N GLU A 51 2.35 4.25 -18.62
CA GLU A 51 1.93 4.41 -20.02
C GLU A 51 1.91 5.89 -20.43
N MET A 52 1.34 6.76 -19.59
CA MET A 52 1.34 8.20 -19.81
C MET A 52 2.76 8.77 -19.85
N LYS A 53 3.63 8.33 -18.94
CA LYS A 53 5.05 8.70 -18.91
C LYS A 53 5.73 8.29 -20.23
N ALA A 54 5.50 7.06 -20.70
CA ALA A 54 6.09 6.57 -21.95
C ALA A 54 5.62 7.38 -23.16
N MET A 55 4.32 7.68 -23.25
CA MET A 55 3.76 8.53 -24.29
C MET A 55 4.35 9.94 -24.24
N MET A 56 4.43 10.54 -23.06
CA MET A 56 4.98 11.88 -22.89
C MET A 56 6.46 11.94 -23.27
N THR A 57 7.25 10.96 -22.85
CA THR A 57 8.64 10.82 -23.29
C THR A 57 8.75 10.68 -24.81
N PHE A 58 7.88 9.89 -25.45
CA PHE A 58 7.86 9.75 -26.90
C PHE A 58 7.56 11.08 -27.60
N PHE A 59 6.57 11.84 -27.14
CA PHE A 59 6.26 13.16 -27.72
C PHE A 59 7.41 14.15 -27.58
N VAL A 60 8.04 14.20 -26.40
CA VAL A 60 9.21 15.05 -26.13
C VAL A 60 10.37 14.70 -27.05
N GLN A 61 10.69 13.41 -27.21
CA GLN A 61 11.80 12.95 -28.03
C GLN A 61 11.63 13.26 -29.52
N ASN A 62 10.39 13.35 -30.00
CA ASN A 62 10.08 13.64 -31.40
C ASN A 62 9.77 15.13 -31.65
N TYR A 63 9.81 15.98 -30.62
CA TYR A 63 9.53 17.40 -30.75
C TYR A 63 10.75 18.15 -31.32
N GLN A 64 10.55 18.85 -32.44
CA GLN A 64 11.61 19.60 -33.14
C GLN A 64 11.69 21.09 -32.74
N GLY A 65 10.77 21.58 -31.91
CA GLY A 65 10.78 22.95 -31.38
C GLY A 65 11.47 23.06 -30.03
N GLU A 66 11.61 24.27 -29.51
CA GLU A 66 12.04 24.49 -28.12
C GLU A 66 10.91 24.06 -27.17
N LEU A 67 11.22 23.14 -26.25
CA LEU A 67 10.30 22.82 -25.16
C LEU A 67 10.24 24.00 -24.17
N PRO A 68 9.08 24.23 -23.52
CA PRO A 68 9.00 25.17 -22.41
C PRO A 68 10.06 24.89 -21.35
N HIS A 69 10.66 25.93 -20.77
CA HIS A 69 11.74 25.80 -19.79
C HIS A 69 11.35 24.92 -18.57
N ASP A 70 10.07 24.94 -18.18
CA ASP A 70 9.53 24.16 -17.06
C ASP A 70 8.95 22.79 -17.47
N PHE A 71 9.21 22.32 -18.70
CA PHE A 71 8.66 21.05 -19.16
C PHE A 71 9.32 19.88 -18.41
N PRO A 72 8.55 19.02 -17.72
CA PRO A 72 9.12 17.90 -16.98
C PRO A 72 9.66 16.85 -17.95
N VAL A 73 10.98 16.79 -18.10
CA VAL A 73 11.66 15.73 -18.85
C VAL A 73 11.76 14.49 -17.96
N PHE A 74 11.05 13.44 -18.35
CA PHE A 74 11.03 12.20 -17.60
C PHE A 74 12.22 11.31 -17.99
N HIS A 75 13.30 11.36 -17.22
CA HIS A 75 14.39 10.41 -17.37
C HIS A 75 13.93 9.00 -16.95
N SER A 76 14.21 8.02 -17.80
CA SER A 76 13.99 6.60 -17.51
C SER A 76 15.09 6.08 -16.57
N SER A 77 15.20 6.66 -15.36
CA SER A 77 16.04 6.07 -14.31
C SER A 77 15.31 4.87 -13.73
N SER A 78 15.60 3.71 -14.30
CA SER A 78 15.58 2.44 -13.58
C SER A 78 16.64 2.51 -12.47
N GLY A 79 16.27 2.90 -11.26
CA GLY A 79 17.10 2.66 -10.07
C GLY A 79 17.35 3.85 -9.15
N SER A 80 17.18 3.56 -7.86
CA SER A 80 17.66 4.26 -6.65
C SER A 80 17.21 5.71 -6.42
N VAL A 81 16.34 5.85 -5.42
CA VAL A 81 16.25 7.03 -4.55
C VAL A 81 17.69 7.40 -4.11
N PRO A 82 18.19 8.63 -4.36
CA PRO A 82 19.42 9.07 -3.73
C PRO A 82 19.12 9.28 -2.26
N ASN A 83 19.76 8.47 -1.42
CA ASN A 83 19.82 8.69 0.02
C ASN A 83 20.45 10.07 0.26
N GLY A 84 19.64 11.05 0.68
CA GLY A 84 20.11 12.39 0.97
C GLY A 84 21.12 12.36 2.11
N GLU A 85 22.40 12.49 1.76
CA GLU A 85 23.46 12.81 2.70
C GLU A 85 23.10 14.14 3.37
N ALA A 86 22.67 14.06 4.63
CA ALA A 86 22.58 15.19 5.52
C ALA A 86 24.01 15.70 5.75
N ASN A 87 24.43 16.67 4.93
CA ASN A 87 25.61 17.47 5.22
C ASN A 87 25.29 18.35 6.42
N ASP A 88 25.71 17.88 7.59
CA ASP A 88 25.98 18.71 8.75
C ASP A 88 27.14 19.65 8.40
N SER A 89 26.82 20.92 8.15
CA SER A 89 27.80 21.98 8.05
C SER A 89 27.50 22.98 9.15
N ASP A 90 27.89 22.61 10.36
CA ASP A 90 28.05 23.53 11.47
C ASP A 90 29.32 24.38 11.23
N LYS A 91 29.11 25.66 10.96
CA LYS A 91 30.11 26.72 11.02
C LYS A 91 29.45 27.94 11.66
N ASP A 92 29.65 28.10 12.97
CA ASP A 92 30.21 29.30 13.60
C ASP A 92 30.61 29.02 15.05
#